data_AF-A0A661LHD0-F1
#
_entry.id   AF-A0A661LHD0-F1
#
_cell.length_a   1.000
_cell.length_b   1.000
_cell.length_c   1.000
_cell.angle_alpha   90.00
_cell.angle_beta   90.00
_cell.angle_gamma   90.00
#
_symmetry.space_group_name_H-M   'P 1'
#
loop_
_entity.id
_entity.type
_entity.pdbx_description
1 polymer ?
#
loop_
_entity_poly.entity_id
_entity_poly.type
_entity_poly.pdbx_seq_one_letter_code
_entity_poly.pdbx_strand_id
1 'polypeptide(L)'
;ILGVIAQRLVRVICDGCKEEYVPKPELLSRISLNHEELPFKFYRGKGCSKCNYTGYKGRTVIEEVMVMGHKMRELVQAGASADTLREAAMATGMTKLGVSGLRKIREGITTIDEVLRAVHQKEELTTICSRCGKAVSLDFKECPFCKYPIVPNCESCGRIVQPDWIVCPYCRNDLKENGKGDNLPE
;
A
#
# COMPACT_ATOMS: atom_id res chain seq x y z
N ILE A 1 -19.05 -20.55 -4.01
CA ILE A 1 -17.95 -19.64 -4.39
C ILE A 1 -16.68 -20.07 -3.64
N LEU A 2 -15.56 -20.27 -4.34
CA LEU A 2 -14.26 -20.63 -3.74
C LEU A 2 -13.38 -19.41 -3.45
N GLY A 3 -13.58 -18.32 -4.19
CA GLY A 3 -12.89 -17.05 -4.02
C GLY A 3 -13.34 -16.05 -5.07
N VAL A 4 -12.81 -14.83 -4.97
CA VAL A 4 -13.03 -13.74 -5.91
C VAL A 4 -11.66 -13.22 -6.35
N ILE A 5 -11.51 -12.97 -7.64
CA ILE A 5 -10.32 -12.36 -8.22
C ILE A 5 -10.72 -11.03 -8.84
N ALA A 6 -10.04 -9.97 -8.44
CA ALA A 6 -10.09 -8.66 -9.08
C ALA A 6 -8.80 -8.42 -9.85
N GLN A 7 -8.90 -7.86 -11.06
CA GLN A 7 -7.73 -7.66 -11.92
C GLN A 7 -7.70 -6.29 -12.59
N ARG A 8 -6.49 -5.80 -12.82
CA ARG A 8 -6.19 -4.61 -13.64
C ARG A 8 -5.07 -4.94 -14.62
N LEU A 9 -5.01 -4.19 -15.71
CA LEU A 9 -3.94 -4.31 -16.71
C LEU A 9 -2.97 -3.15 -16.59
N VAL A 10 -1.69 -3.47 -16.54
CA VAL A 10 -0.58 -2.52 -16.58
C VAL A 10 0.26 -2.76 -17.83
N ARG A 11 0.87 -1.71 -18.37
CA ARG A 11 1.76 -1.81 -19.52
C ARG A 11 3.10 -2.43 -19.12
N VAL A 12 3.67 -3.24 -20.01
CA VAL A 12 4.98 -3.88 -19.79
C VAL A 12 6.08 -3.00 -20.37
N ILE A 13 7.20 -2.85 -19.65
CA ILE A 13 8.36 -2.10 -20.11
C ILE A 13 8.89 -2.75 -21.40
N CYS A 14 9.21 -1.92 -22.40
CA CYS A 14 9.78 -2.45 -23.65
C CYS A 14 11.21 -2.97 -23.43
N ASP A 15 11.44 -4.27 -23.68
CA ASP A 15 12.76 -4.89 -23.57
C ASP A 15 13.83 -4.26 -24.48
N GLY A 16 13.42 -3.69 -25.62
CA GLY A 16 14.34 -3.06 -26.56
C GLY A 16 14.91 -1.71 -26.09
N CYS A 17 14.31 -1.10 -25.07
CA CYS A 17 14.75 0.19 -24.55
C CYS A 17 14.65 0.27 -23.01
N LYS A 18 14.67 -0.88 -22.33
CA LYS A 18 14.65 -0.98 -20.86
C LYS A 18 15.96 -0.44 -20.30
N GLU A 19 15.88 0.49 -19.36
CA GLU A 19 17.02 1.05 -18.66
C GLU A 19 16.74 1.11 -17.15
N GLU A 20 17.80 1.01 -16.36
CA GLU A 20 17.75 1.23 -14.92
C GLU A 20 17.59 2.74 -14.66
N TYR A 21 16.77 3.11 -13.68
CA TYR A 21 16.61 4.50 -13.25
C TYR A 21 16.42 4.58 -11.75
N VAL A 22 16.68 5.76 -11.18
CA VAL A 22 16.37 6.07 -9.78
C VAL A 22 15.03 6.82 -9.75
N PRO A 23 13.98 6.28 -9.12
CA PRO A 23 12.70 6.98 -9.01
C PRO A 23 12.80 8.23 -8.12
N LYS A 24 11.96 9.22 -8.43
CA LYS A 24 11.86 10.42 -7.60
C LYS A 24 11.32 10.08 -6.21
N PRO A 25 11.74 10.79 -5.15
CA PRO A 25 11.25 10.57 -3.79
C PRO A 25 9.71 10.58 -3.68
N GLU A 26 9.01 11.44 -4.43
CA GLU A 26 7.55 11.51 -4.36
C GLU A 26 6.84 10.27 -4.93
N LEU A 27 7.49 9.53 -5.83
CA LEU A 27 6.94 8.28 -6.36
C LEU A 27 7.18 7.12 -5.39
N LEU A 28 8.32 7.13 -4.69
CA LEU A 28 8.67 6.11 -3.71
C LEU A 28 7.79 6.18 -2.46
N SER A 29 7.49 7.39 -1.98
CA SER A 29 6.61 7.58 -0.83
C SER A 29 5.20 7.03 -1.07
N ARG A 30 4.69 7.14 -2.30
CA ARG A 30 3.37 6.60 -2.71
C ARG A 30 3.29 5.07 -2.71
N ILE A 31 4.42 4.39 -2.71
CA ILE A 31 4.50 2.92 -2.59
C ILE A 31 5.16 2.49 -1.27
N SER A 32 5.24 3.40 -0.30
CA SER A 32 5.81 3.17 1.03
C SER A 32 7.26 2.66 0.99
N LEU A 33 8.08 3.22 0.10
CA LEU A 33 9.53 2.97 0.05
C LEU A 33 10.32 4.24 0.37
N ASN A 34 11.46 4.07 1.06
CA ASN A 34 12.41 5.14 1.32
C ASN A 34 13.37 5.30 0.12
N HIS A 35 13.72 6.54 -0.21
CA HIS A 35 14.68 6.87 -1.25
C HIS A 35 16.13 6.52 -0.90
N GLU A 36 16.49 6.60 0.39
CA GLU A 36 17.85 6.36 0.87
C GLU A 36 18.22 4.87 0.87
N GLU A 37 17.22 3.99 0.99
CA GLU A 37 17.38 2.54 1.01
C GLU A 37 16.46 1.88 -0.02
N LEU A 38 16.87 1.91 -1.29
CA LEU A 38 16.13 1.22 -2.35
C LEU A 38 16.37 -0.30 -2.22
N PRO A 39 15.32 -1.10 -1.95
CA PRO A 39 15.48 -2.54 -1.73
C PRO A 39 15.74 -3.33 -3.03
N PHE A 40 15.60 -2.69 -4.19
CA PHE A 40 15.82 -3.29 -5.51
C PHE A 40 15.97 -2.21 -6.59
N LYS A 41 16.42 -2.63 -7.77
CA LYS A 41 16.59 -1.77 -8.95
C LYS A 41 15.26 -1.48 -9.62
N PHE A 42 15.11 -0.25 -10.11
CA PHE A 42 13.92 0.17 -10.86
C PHE A 42 14.24 0.33 -12.33
N TYR A 43 13.25 0.02 -13.17
CA TYR A 43 13.40 0.03 -14.62
C TYR A 43 12.32 0.87 -15.28
N ARG A 44 12.68 1.52 -16.39
CA ARG A 44 11.76 2.23 -17.27
C ARG A 44 12.14 2.00 -18.73
N GLY A 45 11.23 2.30 -19.66
CA GLY A 45 11.55 2.33 -21.07
C GLY A 45 11.88 3.75 -21.52
N LYS A 46 13.08 3.99 -22.09
CA LYS A 46 13.44 5.31 -22.63
C LYS A 46 12.73 5.69 -23.93
N GLY A 47 12.07 4.73 -24.58
CA GLY A 47 11.42 4.88 -25.88
C GLY A 47 12.34 4.47 -27.04
N CYS A 48 11.80 3.69 -27.98
CA CYS A 48 12.47 3.32 -29.21
C CYS A 48 11.44 3.00 -30.31
N SER A 49 11.90 2.79 -31.54
CA SER A 49 11.06 2.42 -32.67
C SER A 49 10.24 1.14 -32.42
N LYS A 50 10.78 0.15 -31.70
CA LYS A 50 10.08 -1.12 -31.40
C LYS A 50 8.85 -0.98 -30.51
N CYS A 51 8.74 0.13 -29.76
CA CYS A 51 7.62 0.45 -28.89
C CYS A 51 6.91 1.76 -29.27
N ASN A 52 7.13 2.24 -30.50
CA ASN A 52 6.61 3.53 -30.98
C ASN A 52 6.93 4.68 -30.03
N TYR A 53 8.15 4.68 -29.48
CA TYR A 53 8.67 5.68 -28.55
C TYR A 53 7.87 5.84 -27.25
N THR A 54 6.97 4.90 -26.92
CA THR A 54 6.17 4.96 -25.68
C THR A 54 6.93 4.49 -24.44
N GLY A 55 7.99 3.70 -24.62
CA GLY A 55 8.69 3.01 -23.54
C GLY A 55 8.02 1.70 -23.10
N TYR A 56 6.86 1.34 -23.66
CA TYR A 56 6.10 0.15 -23.25
C TYR A 56 5.74 -0.74 -24.44
N LYS A 57 5.70 -2.06 -24.23
CA LYS A 57 5.28 -3.02 -25.25
C LYS A 57 4.54 -4.20 -24.60
N GLY A 58 3.25 -4.33 -24.89
CA GLY A 58 2.40 -5.35 -24.29
C GLY A 58 1.78 -4.90 -22.95
N ARG A 59 1.02 -5.80 -22.33
CA ARG A 59 0.36 -5.59 -21.05
C ARG A 59 0.48 -6.86 -20.20
N THR A 60 0.44 -6.69 -18.90
CA THR A 60 0.37 -7.79 -17.94
C THR A 60 -0.68 -7.46 -16.88
N VAL A 61 -1.13 -8.48 -16.16
CA VAL A 61 -2.16 -8.34 -15.13
C VAL A 61 -1.55 -7.96 -13.80
N ILE A 62 -2.21 -7.14 -12.99
CA ILE A 62 -2.01 -7.14 -11.55
C ILE A 62 -3.31 -7.62 -10.94
N GLU A 63 -3.21 -8.51 -9.96
CA GLU A 63 -4.36 -9.22 -9.42
C GLU A 63 -4.45 -9.11 -7.91
N GLU A 64 -5.68 -9.10 -7.46
CA GLU A 64 -6.08 -9.23 -6.08
C GLU A 64 -6.93 -10.48 -5.93
N VAL A 65 -6.61 -11.28 -4.92
CA VAL A 65 -7.20 -12.60 -4.72
C VAL A 65 -7.74 -12.70 -3.30
N MET A 66 -9.07 -12.77 -3.18
CA MET A 66 -9.78 -13.04 -1.93
C MET A 66 -10.26 -14.48 -1.92
N VAL A 67 -9.77 -15.28 -0.97
CA VAL A 67 -10.20 -16.68 -0.81
C VAL A 67 -11.46 -16.74 0.05
N MET A 68 -12.46 -17.52 -0.39
CA MET A 68 -13.69 -17.72 0.37
C MET A 68 -13.47 -18.79 1.44
N GLY A 69 -12.76 -18.45 2.52
CA GLY A 69 -12.53 -19.33 3.68
C GLY A 69 -13.76 -19.50 4.58
N HIS A 70 -13.65 -20.32 5.63
CA HIS A 70 -14.74 -20.54 6.60
C HIS A 70 -15.27 -19.23 7.19
N LYS A 71 -14.35 -18.40 7.72
CA LYS A 71 -14.68 -17.11 8.33
C LYS A 71 -15.37 -16.15 7.36
N MET A 72 -14.95 -16.11 6.10
CA MET A 72 -15.58 -15.28 5.08
C MET A 72 -17.02 -15.73 4.79
N ARG A 73 -17.27 -17.05 4.73
CA ARG A 73 -18.62 -17.58 4.53
C ARG A 73 -19.55 -17.22 5.68
N GLU A 74 -19.09 -17.32 6.92
CA GLU A 74 -19.85 -16.89 8.11
C GLU A 74 -20.23 -15.40 8.01
N LEU A 75 -19.26 -14.54 7.71
CA LEU A 75 -19.49 -13.10 7.62
C LEU A 75 -20.47 -12.74 6.50
N VAL A 76 -20.38 -13.41 5.35
CA VAL A 76 -21.34 -13.23 4.25
C VAL A 76 -22.74 -13.67 4.67
N GLN A 77 -22.89 -14.82 5.34
CA GLN A 77 -24.19 -15.30 5.83
C GLN A 77 -24.79 -14.38 6.88
N ALA A 78 -23.95 -13.76 7.72
CA ALA A 78 -24.36 -12.78 8.71
C ALA A 78 -24.68 -11.39 8.14
N GLY A 79 -24.53 -11.18 6.83
CA GLY A 79 -24.78 -9.89 6.19
C GLY A 79 -23.79 -8.80 6.61
N ALA A 80 -22.54 -9.18 6.90
CA ALA A 80 -21.50 -8.24 7.30
C ALA A 80 -21.26 -7.16 6.22
N SER A 81 -20.83 -5.97 6.65
CA SER A 81 -20.50 -4.88 5.74
C SER A 81 -19.30 -5.23 4.85
N ALA A 82 -19.18 -4.52 3.72
CA ALA A 82 -18.03 -4.68 2.82
C ALA A 82 -16.69 -4.41 3.54
N ASP A 83 -16.64 -3.44 4.44
CA ASP A 83 -15.44 -3.12 5.22
C ASP A 83 -15.03 -4.28 6.13
N THR A 84 -15.99 -4.86 6.88
CA THR A 84 -15.73 -6.02 7.73
C THR A 84 -15.28 -7.24 6.92
N LEU A 85 -15.86 -7.46 5.74
CA LEU A 85 -15.44 -8.53 4.84
C LEU A 85 -14.01 -8.29 4.32
N ARG A 86 -13.67 -7.05 3.96
CA ARG A 86 -12.34 -6.67 3.50
C ARG A 86 -11.28 -6.85 4.59
N GLU A 87 -11.56 -6.42 5.82
CA GLU A 87 -10.66 -6.62 6.96
C GLU A 87 -10.38 -8.10 7.21
N ALA A 88 -11.44 -8.93 7.21
CA ALA A 88 -11.31 -10.37 7.41
C ALA A 88 -10.56 -11.04 6.24
N ALA A 89 -10.80 -10.60 5.00
CA ALA A 89 -10.07 -11.09 3.83
C ALA A 89 -8.58 -10.74 3.92
N MET A 90 -8.24 -9.50 4.29
CA MET A 90 -6.86 -9.08 4.50
C MET A 90 -6.17 -9.90 5.61
N ALA A 91 -6.85 -10.12 6.74
CA ALA A 91 -6.33 -10.93 7.83
C ALA A 91 -6.09 -12.41 7.45
N THR A 92 -6.83 -12.91 6.44
CA THR A 92 -6.74 -14.30 5.97
C THR A 92 -5.84 -14.47 4.74
N GLY A 93 -5.02 -13.47 4.42
CA GLY A 93 -3.98 -13.56 3.39
C GLY A 93 -4.43 -13.15 1.99
N MET A 94 -5.48 -12.32 1.88
CA MET A 94 -5.85 -11.69 0.61
C MET A 94 -4.66 -10.92 0.02
N THR A 95 -4.34 -11.23 -1.23
CA THR A 95 -3.30 -10.50 -1.96
C THR A 95 -3.91 -9.24 -2.53
N LYS A 96 -3.29 -8.08 -2.26
CA LYS A 96 -3.72 -6.76 -2.73
C LYS A 96 -3.17 -6.43 -4.12
N LEU A 97 -3.88 -5.59 -4.88
CA LEU A 97 -3.40 -5.11 -6.19
C LEU A 97 -2.04 -4.41 -6.08
N GLY A 98 -1.84 -3.56 -5.06
CA GLY A 98 -0.57 -2.88 -4.83
C GLY A 98 0.60 -3.85 -4.58
N VAL A 99 0.35 -4.97 -3.88
CA VAL A 99 1.36 -6.01 -3.61
C VAL A 99 1.74 -6.76 -4.90
N SER A 100 0.76 -7.14 -5.72
CA SER A 100 1.04 -7.75 -7.04
C SER A 100 1.80 -6.77 -7.95
N GLY A 101 1.42 -5.49 -7.95
CA GLY A 101 2.12 -4.43 -8.68
C GLY A 101 3.57 -4.25 -8.22
N LEU A 102 3.83 -4.15 -6.92
CA LEU A 102 5.17 -4.00 -6.36
C LEU A 102 6.08 -5.16 -6.72
N ARG A 103 5.56 -6.39 -6.70
CA ARG A 103 6.29 -7.58 -7.17
C ARG A 103 6.74 -7.43 -8.62
N LYS A 104 5.85 -6.96 -9.51
CA LYS A 104 6.19 -6.75 -10.93
C LYS A 104 7.15 -5.60 -11.18
N ILE A 105 7.13 -4.57 -10.34
CA ILE A 105 8.14 -3.49 -10.37
C ILE A 105 9.51 -4.06 -10.02
N ARG A 106 9.60 -4.87 -8.95
CA ARG A 106 10.84 -5.52 -8.52
C ARG A 106 11.42 -6.45 -9.60
N GLU A 107 10.56 -7.16 -10.32
CA GLU A 107 10.93 -8.01 -11.47
C GLU A 107 11.30 -7.18 -12.72
N GLY A 108 11.12 -5.85 -12.68
CA GLY A 108 11.37 -4.94 -13.80
C GLY A 108 10.42 -5.14 -14.99
N ILE A 109 9.21 -5.63 -14.73
CA ILE A 109 8.19 -5.88 -15.76
C ILE A 109 7.39 -4.60 -16.07
N THR A 110 7.10 -3.80 -15.05
CA THR A 110 6.31 -2.55 -15.15
C THR A 110 6.97 -1.43 -14.36
N THR A 111 6.48 -0.20 -14.53
CA THR A 111 6.93 0.99 -13.80
C THR A 111 6.04 1.31 -12.59
N ILE A 112 6.56 2.13 -11.67
CA ILE A 112 5.78 2.67 -10.54
C ILE A 112 4.55 3.42 -11.07
N ASP A 113 4.72 4.28 -12.07
CA ASP A 113 3.65 5.07 -12.68
C ASP A 113 2.49 4.21 -13.19
N GLU A 114 2.80 3.07 -13.82
CA GLU A 114 1.76 2.16 -14.31
C GLU A 114 0.98 1.48 -13.18
N VAL A 115 1.66 1.10 -12.10
CA VAL A 115 0.99 0.51 -10.93
C VAL A 115 0.13 1.55 -10.24
N LEU A 116 0.65 2.76 -10.00
CA LEU A 116 -0.10 3.85 -9.38
C LEU A 116 -1.30 4.31 -10.22
N ARG A 117 -1.21 4.19 -11.56
CA ARG A 117 -2.35 4.46 -12.45
C ARG A 117 -3.42 3.37 -12.35
N ALA A 118 -3.02 2.11 -12.21
CA ALA A 118 -3.94 0.98 -12.20
C ALA A 118 -4.63 0.76 -10.83
N VAL A 119 -3.98 1.18 -9.75
CA VAL A 119 -4.53 1.15 -8.39
C VAL A 119 -5.21 2.50 -8.12
N HIS A 120 -6.54 2.53 -8.01
CA HIS A 120 -7.25 3.77 -7.66
C HIS A 120 -6.83 4.23 -6.26
N GLN A 121 -6.53 5.54 -6.11
CA GLN A 121 -5.98 6.18 -4.90
C GLN A 121 -6.85 6.08 -3.63
N LYS A 122 -8.02 5.43 -3.68
CA LYS A 122 -8.98 5.48 -2.57
C LYS A 122 -8.95 4.27 -1.61
N GLU A 123 -8.27 3.18 -1.92
CA GLU A 123 -8.32 1.97 -1.08
C GLU A 123 -6.96 1.26 -0.96
N GLU A 124 -5.95 1.95 -0.43
CA GLU A 124 -4.77 1.31 0.16
C GLU A 124 -3.87 2.37 0.81
N LEU A 125 -4.38 3.02 1.84
CA LEU A 125 -3.55 3.78 2.76
C LEU A 125 -2.78 2.77 3.62
N THR A 126 -1.70 2.21 3.08
CA THR A 126 -0.72 1.45 3.86
C THR A 126 0.35 2.41 4.37
N THR A 127 0.63 2.36 5.67
CA THR A 127 1.76 3.06 6.28
C THR A 127 2.85 2.07 6.65
N ILE A 128 4.04 2.55 6.93
CA ILE A 128 5.12 1.74 7.50
C ILE A 128 4.98 1.82 9.01
N CYS A 129 4.95 0.66 9.68
CA CYS A 129 4.99 0.64 11.13
C CYS A 129 6.33 1.24 11.62
N SER A 130 6.28 2.36 12.31
CA SER A 130 7.47 3.08 12.83
C SER A 130 8.32 2.26 13.79
N ARG A 131 7.79 1.16 14.35
CA ARG A 131 8.55 0.24 15.20
C ARG A 131 9.26 -0.88 14.45
N CYS A 132 8.63 -1.48 13.45
CA CYS A 132 9.16 -2.71 12.83
C CYS A 132 9.42 -2.60 11.33
N GLY A 133 9.16 -1.45 10.71
CA GLY A 133 9.44 -1.19 9.30
C GLY A 133 8.54 -1.94 8.31
N LYS A 134 7.55 -2.71 8.78
CA LYS A 134 6.65 -3.47 7.91
C LYS A 134 5.49 -2.60 7.42
N ALA A 135 5.11 -2.79 6.17
CA ALA A 135 3.92 -2.17 5.58
C ALA A 135 2.66 -2.73 6.26
N VAL A 136 1.79 -1.83 6.71
CA VAL A 136 0.59 -2.12 7.50
C VAL A 136 -0.56 -1.23 7.06
N SER A 137 -1.81 -1.72 7.12
CA SER A 137 -2.98 -0.88 6.81
C SER A 137 -3.14 0.20 7.88
N LEU A 138 -3.44 1.44 7.47
CA LEU A 138 -3.87 2.50 8.40
C LEU A 138 -5.23 2.18 9.08
N ASP A 139 -5.97 1.19 8.57
CA ASP A 139 -7.21 0.70 9.19
C ASP A 139 -6.96 -0.12 10.48
N PHE A 140 -5.72 -0.59 10.69
CA PHE A 140 -5.40 -1.40 11.86
C PHE A 140 -5.06 -0.52 13.07
N LYS A 141 -5.73 -0.75 14.19
CA LYS A 141 -5.43 -0.06 15.47
C LYS A 141 -4.00 -0.34 15.94
N GLU A 142 -3.51 -1.55 15.71
CA GLU A 142 -2.19 -2.03 16.07
C GLU A 142 -1.51 -2.73 14.91
N CYS A 143 -0.19 -2.66 14.86
CA CYS A 143 0.61 -3.37 13.90
C CYS A 143 0.47 -4.87 14.11
N PRO A 144 -0.02 -5.64 13.12
CA PRO A 144 -0.20 -7.08 13.28
C PRO A 144 1.13 -7.83 13.44
N PHE A 145 2.26 -7.18 13.15
CA PHE A 145 3.57 -7.81 13.23
C PHE A 145 4.33 -7.53 14.55
N CYS A 146 4.04 -6.42 15.23
CA CYS A 146 4.78 -6.02 16.43
C CYS A 146 3.92 -5.37 17.51
N LYS A 147 2.60 -5.31 17.31
CA LYS A 147 1.59 -4.73 18.20
C LYS A 147 1.74 -3.23 18.48
N TYR A 148 2.58 -2.54 17.70
CA TYR A 148 2.74 -1.09 17.85
C TYR A 148 1.50 -0.34 17.35
N PRO A 149 0.94 0.62 18.12
CA PRO A 149 -0.21 1.40 17.67
C PRO A 149 0.08 2.14 16.36
N ILE A 150 -0.74 1.92 15.33
CA ILE A 150 -0.52 2.54 14.01
C ILE A 150 -1.31 3.84 13.88
N VAL A 151 -2.45 3.92 14.57
CA VAL A 151 -3.37 5.06 14.48
C VAL A 151 -3.34 5.80 15.82
N PRO A 152 -3.05 7.11 15.83
CA PRO A 152 -3.09 7.87 17.07
C PRO A 152 -4.51 7.92 17.60
N ASN A 153 -4.66 7.63 18.88
CA ASN A 153 -5.89 7.71 19.64
C ASN A 153 -5.79 8.84 20.66
N CYS A 154 -6.89 9.55 20.87
CA CYS A 154 -6.97 10.56 21.91
C CYS A 154 -6.96 9.88 23.28
N GLU A 155 -6.00 10.23 24.14
CA GLU A 155 -5.86 9.64 25.48
C GLU A 155 -7.07 9.89 26.40
N SER A 156 -7.78 11.00 26.18
CA SER A 156 -8.96 11.36 26.97
C SER A 156 -10.20 10.55 26.61
N CYS A 157 -10.43 10.23 25.33
CA CYS A 157 -11.69 9.59 24.88
C CYS A 157 -11.51 8.28 24.11
N GLY A 158 -10.28 7.84 23.85
CA GLY A 158 -9.94 6.60 23.16
C GLY A 158 -10.29 6.57 21.67
N ARG A 159 -10.85 7.65 21.11
CA ARG A 159 -11.22 7.72 19.69
C ARG A 159 -9.99 7.97 18.82
N ILE A 160 -10.04 7.40 17.62
CA ILE A 160 -9.05 7.64 16.57
C ILE A 160 -9.05 9.13 16.20
N VAL A 161 -7.86 9.70 16.13
CA VAL A 161 -7.61 11.09 15.70
C VAL A 161 -6.59 11.09 14.57
N GLN A 162 -6.53 12.17 13.79
CA GLN A 162 -5.49 12.31 12.77
C GLN A 162 -4.18 12.80 13.40
N PRO A 163 -3.01 12.39 12.87
CA PRO A 163 -1.70 12.79 13.40
C PRO A 163 -1.44 14.31 13.37
N ASP A 164 -2.09 15.06 12.48
CA ASP A 164 -1.95 16.50 12.29
C ASP A 164 -2.94 17.32 13.14
N TRP A 165 -3.83 16.67 13.88
CA TRP A 165 -4.81 17.35 14.72
C TRP A 165 -4.18 17.83 16.02
N ILE A 166 -4.44 19.09 16.35
CA ILE A 166 -3.96 19.75 17.57
C ILE A 166 -4.93 19.52 18.74
N VAL A 167 -6.22 19.38 18.43
CA VAL A 167 -7.29 19.21 19.42
C VAL A 167 -8.21 18.07 18.95
N CYS A 168 -8.60 17.19 19.87
CA CYS A 168 -9.56 16.13 19.60
C CYS A 168 -10.96 16.72 19.35
N PRO A 169 -11.58 16.52 18.18
CA PRO A 169 -12.88 17.10 17.85
C PRO A 169 -14.04 16.48 18.65
N TYR A 170 -13.80 15.34 19.31
CA TYR A 170 -14.83 14.59 20.03
C TYR A 170 -14.92 14.95 21.52
N CYS A 171 -13.79 15.30 22.14
CA CYS A 171 -13.75 15.62 23.58
C CYS A 171 -13.02 16.94 23.90
N ARG A 172 -12.43 17.60 22.91
CA ARG A 172 -11.66 18.85 23.02
C ARG A 172 -10.34 18.74 23.81
N ASN A 173 -9.83 17.54 24.03
CA ASN A 173 -8.50 17.33 24.62
C ASN A 173 -7.40 17.79 23.65
N ASP A 174 -6.35 18.40 24.18
CA ASP A 174 -5.15 18.73 23.40
C ASP A 174 -4.42 17.43 22.99
N LEU A 175 -3.88 17.38 21.78
CA LEU A 175 -3.23 16.20 21.20
C LEU A 175 -1.71 16.38 21.06
N LYS A 176 -1.16 17.56 21.39
CA LYS A 176 0.25 17.91 21.13
C LYS A 176 1.29 17.36 22.10
N GLU A 177 0.91 16.64 23.16
CA GLU A 177 1.89 16.22 24.20
C GLU A 177 2.65 14.92 23.91
N ASN A 178 2.31 14.14 22.87
CA ASN A 178 2.99 12.87 22.56
C ASN A 178 4.06 12.95 21.46
N GLY A 179 4.61 14.15 21.20
CA GLY A 179 5.55 14.43 20.12
C GLY A 179 7.00 14.73 20.52
N LYS A 180 7.47 14.36 21.73
CA LYS A 180 8.90 14.44 22.06
C LYS A 180 9.57 13.08 21.97
N GLY A 181 10.19 12.86 20.82
CA GLY A 181 11.27 11.91 20.59
C GLY A 181 12.33 12.58 19.73
N ASP A 182 12.86 13.72 20.21
CA ASP A 182 14.14 14.23 19.74
C ASP A 182 15.20 13.14 19.97
N ASN A 183 15.78 12.64 18.87
CA ASN A 183 17.16 12.16 18.76
C ASN A 183 17.45 11.81 17.28
N LEU A 184 17.69 12.84 16.47
CA LEU A 184 18.59 12.72 15.32
C LEU A 184 20.02 12.81 15.87
N PRO A 185 20.96 11.90 15.55
CA PRO A 185 22.37 12.16 15.80
C PRO A 185 22.91 13.21 14.82
N GLU A 186 23.75 14.10 15.34
CA GLU A 186 24.58 15.07 14.60
C GLU A 186 25.57 14.39 13.64
#